data_AF-A0A933E9I3-F1
#
_entry.id   AF-A0A933E9I3-F1
#
_cell.length_a   1.000
_cell.length_b   1.000
_cell.length_c   1.000
_cell.angle_alpha   90.00
_cell.angle_beta   90.00
_cell.angle_gamma   90.00
#
_symmetry.space_group_name_H-M   'P 1'
#
loop_
_entity.id
_entity.type
_entity.pdbx_description
1 polymer ?
#
loop_
_entity_poly.entity_id
_entity_poly.type
_entity_poly.pdbx_seq_one_letter_code
_entity_poly.pdbx_strand_id
1 'polypeptide(L)'
;RPSEAIAALSLSVVTLNALSGSIAYYRLGRIDLKTSLVYGSVALPWVILGVFSTSRVERGPFDIILGLALLGLCASLVWPSSPGPAGEPEGDNPSLVLRRLVDRSGRVFEYRFRYRLGIWLSVAVGFLSSFMGIGGGPIYVPLMIRVLRVPPHIATATSQCLLLLTTFAAALIHLISGHLAGMGDLILPLALGMVAGAQAGAAISGRVRSAVLTRILAALLVLVSLQVLYRGAVALLP
;
A
#
# COMPACT_ATOMS: atom_id res chain seq x y z
N ARG A 1 -15.27 -14.06 -15.09
CA ARG A 1 -15.34 -12.94 -16.08
C ARG A 1 -13.92 -12.41 -16.36
N PRO A 2 -13.63 -11.76 -17.50
CA PRO A 2 -12.28 -11.27 -17.80
C PRO A 2 -11.74 -10.31 -16.72
N SER A 3 -12.61 -9.50 -16.12
CA SER A 3 -12.27 -8.53 -15.06
C SER A 3 -11.84 -9.17 -13.73
N GLU A 4 -12.38 -10.34 -13.38
CA GLU A 4 -12.03 -11.10 -12.17
C GLU A 4 -10.71 -11.87 -12.36
N ALA A 5 -10.49 -12.40 -13.57
CA ALA A 5 -9.25 -13.08 -13.92
C ALA A 5 -8.05 -12.11 -13.91
N ILE A 6 -8.21 -10.90 -14.46
CA ILE A 6 -7.18 -9.85 -14.41
C ILE A 6 -6.88 -9.42 -12.96
N ALA A 7 -7.91 -9.26 -12.12
CA ALA A 7 -7.72 -8.93 -10.71
C ALA A 7 -7.00 -10.07 -9.96
N ALA A 8 -7.39 -11.32 -10.22
CA ALA A 8 -6.75 -12.51 -9.66
C ALA A 8 -5.26 -12.59 -10.03
N LEU A 9 -4.93 -12.41 -11.32
CA LEU A 9 -3.56 -12.38 -11.83
C LEU A 9 -2.75 -11.26 -11.15
N SER A 10 -3.30 -10.04 -11.14
CA SER A 10 -2.63 -8.87 -10.55
C SER A 10 -2.35 -9.07 -9.06
N LEU A 11 -3.35 -9.45 -8.27
CA LEU A 11 -3.19 -9.67 -6.83
C LEU A 11 -2.23 -10.82 -6.52
N SER A 12 -2.18 -11.86 -7.36
CA SER A 12 -1.23 -12.97 -7.21
C SER A 12 0.21 -12.51 -7.43
N VAL A 13 0.47 -11.77 -8.50
CA VAL A 13 1.79 -11.21 -8.81
C VAL A 13 2.20 -10.16 -7.75
N VAL A 14 1.28 -9.30 -7.34
CA VAL A 14 1.51 -8.31 -6.27
C VAL A 14 1.79 -8.99 -4.94
N THR A 15 1.18 -10.14 -4.64
CA THR A 15 1.49 -10.91 -3.43
C THR A 15 2.93 -11.41 -3.44
N LEU A 16 3.43 -11.91 -4.58
CA LEU A 16 4.82 -12.35 -4.70
C LEU A 16 5.81 -11.17 -4.59
N ASN A 17 5.47 -10.03 -5.19
CA ASN A 17 6.18 -8.77 -5.01
C ASN A 17 6.23 -8.32 -3.55
N ALA A 18 5.08 -8.34 -2.87
CA ALA A 18 4.94 -7.92 -1.49
C ALA A 18 5.67 -8.87 -0.55
N LEU A 19 5.66 -10.16 -0.82
CA LEU A 19 6.42 -11.17 -0.08
C LEU A 19 7.92 -10.90 -0.21
N SER A 20 8.41 -10.79 -1.45
CA SER A 20 9.82 -10.48 -1.73
C SER A 20 10.25 -9.17 -1.07
N GLY A 21 9.52 -8.08 -1.31
CA GLY A 21 9.82 -6.77 -0.71
C GLY A 21 9.74 -6.78 0.82
N SER A 22 8.76 -7.48 1.40
CA SER A 22 8.65 -7.64 2.86
C SER A 22 9.85 -8.39 3.43
N ILE A 23 10.33 -9.45 2.78
CA ILE A 23 11.56 -10.14 3.18
C ILE A 23 12.76 -9.18 3.12
N ALA A 24 12.88 -8.36 2.07
CA ALA A 24 13.95 -7.39 1.93
C ALA A 24 13.92 -6.33 3.05
N TYR A 25 12.74 -5.73 3.31
CA TYR A 25 12.57 -4.74 4.36
C TYR A 25 12.65 -5.31 5.77
N TYR A 26 12.27 -6.57 5.96
CA TYR A 26 12.47 -7.30 7.21
C TYR A 26 13.96 -7.48 7.49
N ARG A 27 14.75 -7.84 6.46
CA ARG A 27 16.22 -7.88 6.55
C ARG A 27 16.85 -6.52 6.84
N LEU A 28 16.19 -5.41 6.50
CA LEU A 28 16.65 -4.08 6.88
C LEU A 28 16.27 -3.69 8.33
N GLY A 29 15.36 -4.44 8.97
CA GLY A 29 14.85 -4.12 10.30
C GLY A 29 14.02 -2.84 10.30
N ARG A 30 13.23 -2.58 9.24
CA ARG A 30 12.46 -1.33 9.09
C ARG A 30 10.94 -1.51 9.15
N ILE A 31 10.49 -2.74 9.32
CA ILE A 31 9.05 -3.07 9.39
C ILE A 31 8.56 -2.92 10.83
N ASP A 32 7.54 -2.08 11.05
CA ASP A 32 6.77 -2.14 12.28
C ASP A 32 5.75 -3.30 12.19
N LEU A 33 6.19 -4.49 12.59
CA LEU A 33 5.39 -5.71 12.54
C LEU A 33 4.11 -5.62 13.37
N LYS A 34 4.13 -4.92 14.50
CA LYS A 34 2.94 -4.80 15.35
C LYS A 34 1.86 -4.00 14.63
N THR A 35 2.26 -2.88 14.01
CA THR A 35 1.34 -2.04 13.26
C THR A 35 0.84 -2.75 12.00
N SER A 36 1.71 -3.40 11.22
CA SER A 36 1.28 -4.11 10.01
C SER A 36 0.35 -5.28 10.30
N LEU A 37 0.60 -6.07 11.35
CA LEU A 37 -0.26 -7.19 11.74
C LEU A 37 -1.63 -6.71 12.18
N VAL A 38 -1.72 -5.69 13.04
CA VAL A 38 -3.03 -5.20 13.51
C VAL A 38 -3.82 -4.56 12.37
N TYR A 39 -3.18 -3.71 11.57
CA TYR A 39 -3.83 -3.09 10.41
C TYR A 39 -4.24 -4.14 9.37
N GLY A 40 -3.41 -5.15 9.16
CA GLY A 40 -3.69 -6.26 8.26
C GLY A 40 -4.88 -7.08 8.74
N SER A 41 -4.87 -7.55 10.00
CA SER A 41 -5.97 -8.31 10.58
C SER A 41 -7.29 -7.57 10.54
N VAL A 42 -7.28 -6.26 10.81
CA VAL A 42 -8.50 -5.45 10.70
C VAL A 42 -8.94 -5.29 9.25
N ALA A 43 -8.01 -5.15 8.29
CA ALA A 43 -8.33 -5.03 6.87
C ALA A 43 -8.87 -6.33 6.26
N LEU A 44 -8.53 -7.52 6.79
CA LEU A 44 -8.87 -8.81 6.18
C LEU A 44 -10.37 -9.01 5.86
N PRO A 45 -11.31 -8.79 6.80
CA PRO A 45 -12.74 -8.92 6.48
C PRO A 45 -13.18 -7.97 5.37
N TRP A 46 -12.62 -6.76 5.35
CA TRP A 46 -12.95 -5.73 4.35
C TRP A 46 -12.35 -6.03 2.99
N VAL A 47 -11.16 -6.63 2.96
CA VAL A 47 -10.54 -7.16 1.74
C VAL A 47 -11.45 -8.22 1.13
N ILE A 48 -11.92 -9.18 1.93
CA ILE A 48 -12.84 -10.24 1.50
C ILE A 48 -14.12 -9.63 0.92
N LEU A 49 -14.73 -8.69 1.65
CA LEU A 49 -15.93 -7.99 1.19
C LEU A 49 -15.71 -7.21 -0.12
N GLY A 50 -14.55 -6.57 -0.28
CA GLY A 50 -14.21 -5.84 -1.50
C GLY A 50 -14.07 -6.78 -2.71
N VAL A 51 -13.44 -7.95 -2.54
CA VAL A 51 -13.33 -8.97 -3.61
C VAL A 51 -14.71 -9.42 -4.09
N PHE A 52 -15.62 -9.74 -3.18
CA PHE A 52 -16.99 -10.13 -3.54
C PHE A 52 -17.80 -9.00 -4.20
N SER A 53 -17.54 -7.76 -3.79
CA SER A 53 -18.24 -6.58 -4.29
C SER A 53 -17.91 -6.25 -5.76
N THR A 54 -16.78 -6.74 -6.27
CA THR A 54 -16.31 -6.54 -7.67
C THR A 54 -17.34 -6.91 -8.73
N SER A 55 -18.30 -7.80 -8.41
CA SER A 55 -19.30 -8.31 -9.35
C SER A 55 -20.54 -7.43 -9.55
N ARG A 56 -20.79 -6.47 -8.66
CA ARG A 56 -22.07 -5.72 -8.57
C ARG A 56 -21.97 -4.24 -8.93
N VAL A 57 -20.78 -3.74 -9.23
CA VAL A 57 -20.50 -2.30 -9.28
C VAL A 57 -19.72 -1.95 -10.54
N GLU A 58 -20.16 -0.91 -11.25
CA GLU A 58 -19.48 -0.37 -12.41
C GLU A 58 -18.13 0.25 -12.02
N ARG A 59 -17.06 -0.10 -12.75
CA ARG A 59 -15.69 0.32 -12.41
C ARG A 59 -15.40 1.79 -12.70
N GLY A 60 -16.08 2.40 -13.68
CA GLY A 60 -15.78 3.76 -14.16
C GLY A 60 -15.79 4.83 -13.07
N PRO A 61 -16.90 5.03 -12.33
CA PRO A 61 -16.96 6.01 -11.25
C PRO A 61 -15.95 5.76 -10.12
N PHE A 62 -15.68 4.49 -9.79
CA PHE A 62 -14.72 4.11 -8.75
C PHE A 62 -13.28 4.45 -9.13
N ASP A 63 -12.90 4.18 -10.39
CA ASP A 63 -11.60 4.55 -10.91
C ASP A 63 -11.41 6.07 -10.85
N ILE A 64 -12.42 6.87 -11.19
CA ILE A 64 -12.33 8.34 -11.07
C ILE A 64 -12.11 8.77 -9.61
N ILE A 65 -12.92 8.27 -8.68
CA ILE A 65 -12.82 8.64 -7.26
C ILE A 65 -11.45 8.27 -6.71
N LEU A 66 -10.94 7.06 -7.01
CA LEU A 66 -9.61 6.65 -6.59
C LEU A 66 -8.54 7.54 -7.21
N GLY A 67 -8.62 7.81 -8.51
CA GLY A 67 -7.66 8.64 -9.22
C GLY A 67 -7.55 10.05 -8.62
N LEU A 68 -8.69 10.67 -8.31
CA LEU A 68 -8.74 11.95 -7.60
C LEU A 68 -8.19 11.86 -6.18
N ALA A 69 -8.52 10.79 -5.44
CA ALA A 69 -8.00 10.57 -4.09
C ALA A 69 -6.47 10.39 -4.08
N LEU A 70 -5.92 9.64 -5.03
CA LEU A 70 -4.48 9.45 -5.19
C LEU A 70 -3.78 10.75 -5.60
N LEU A 71 -4.38 11.56 -6.48
CA LEU A 71 -3.88 12.91 -6.78
C LEU A 71 -3.86 13.79 -5.54
N GLY A 72 -4.92 13.77 -4.73
CA GLY A 72 -4.99 14.50 -3.46
C GLY A 72 -3.91 14.05 -2.48
N LEU A 73 -3.70 12.74 -2.32
CA LEU A 73 -2.63 12.18 -1.50
C LEU A 73 -1.24 12.59 -2.03
N CYS A 74 -1.04 12.60 -3.35
CA CYS A 74 0.20 13.07 -3.96
C CYS A 74 0.45 14.56 -3.68
N ALA A 75 -0.56 15.42 -3.91
CA ALA A 75 -0.47 16.84 -3.62
C ALA A 75 -0.12 17.08 -2.14
N SER A 76 -0.70 16.28 -1.24
CA SER A 76 -0.42 16.35 0.19
C SER A 76 1.01 15.96 0.59
N LEU A 77 1.69 15.12 -0.20
CA LEU A 77 3.11 14.75 0.00
C LEU A 77 4.08 15.84 -0.45
N VAL A 78 3.72 16.60 -1.49
CA VAL A 78 4.53 17.70 -2.03
C VAL A 78 4.34 18.95 -1.19
N TRP A 79 3.15 19.16 -0.63
CA TRP A 79 2.90 20.26 0.28
C TRP A 79 3.82 20.16 1.50
N PRO A 80 4.54 21.24 1.87
CA PRO A 80 5.33 21.26 3.08
C PRO A 80 4.45 20.82 4.25
N SER A 81 4.76 19.65 4.81
CA SER A 81 4.16 19.24 6.07
C SER A 81 4.87 20.07 7.14
N SER A 82 4.13 20.77 8.00
CA SER A 82 4.72 21.33 9.22
C SER A 82 5.55 20.23 9.89
N PRO A 83 6.78 20.53 10.35
CA PRO A 83 7.61 19.55 11.02
C PRO A 83 6.74 18.79 12.03
N GLY A 84 6.56 17.48 11.82
CA GLY A 84 6.03 16.63 12.88
C GLY A 84 7.00 16.74 14.07
N PRO A 85 6.50 16.67 15.32
CA PRO A 85 7.20 17.16 16.50
C PRO A 85 8.46 16.34 16.78
N ALA A 86 9.55 16.69 16.12
CA ALA A 86 10.89 16.39 16.53
C ALA A 86 11.27 17.48 17.55
N GLY A 87 10.79 17.31 18.79
CA GLY A 87 11.22 18.14 19.92
C GLY A 87 10.16 18.98 20.62
N GLU A 88 8.92 19.05 20.14
CA GLU A 88 7.84 19.73 20.90
C GLU A 88 7.09 18.74 21.80
N PRO A 89 6.96 19.03 23.12
CA PRO A 89 6.11 18.26 24.02
C PRO A 89 4.65 18.61 23.70
N GLU A 90 4.14 18.13 22.58
CA GLU A 90 2.69 18.09 22.34
C GLU A 90 2.13 17.15 23.41
N GLY A 91 1.48 17.77 24.40
CA GLY A 91 1.10 17.18 25.68
C GLY A 91 0.34 15.87 25.54
N ASP A 92 0.31 15.12 26.64
CA ASP A 92 -0.29 13.80 26.89
C ASP A 92 -1.59 13.51 26.11
N ASN A 93 -1.50 13.35 24.80
CA ASN A 93 -2.63 13.06 23.93
C ASN A 93 -2.76 11.54 23.89
N PRO A 94 -3.73 10.95 24.60
CA PRO A 94 -3.83 9.50 24.79
C PRO A 94 -4.05 8.74 23.47
N SER A 95 -4.34 9.44 22.37
CA SER A 95 -4.53 8.85 21.03
C SER A 95 -3.23 8.59 20.26
N LEU A 96 -2.10 9.18 20.68
CA LEU A 96 -0.80 9.04 20.02
C LEU A 96 -0.01 7.89 20.63
N VAL A 97 0.49 7.00 19.77
CA VAL A 97 1.35 5.89 20.18
C VAL A 97 2.79 6.20 19.79
N LEU A 98 3.69 6.17 20.77
CA LEU A 98 5.13 6.25 20.55
C LEU A 98 5.66 4.90 20.06
N ARG A 99 6.44 4.94 18.97
CA ARG A 99 7.22 3.80 18.49
C ARG A 99 8.67 4.21 18.33
N ARG A 100 9.54 3.33 18.83
CA ARG A 100 10.98 3.39 18.62
C ARG A 100 11.40 2.12 17.90
N LEU A 101 12.08 2.28 16.78
CA LEU A 101 12.49 1.19 15.91
C LEU A 101 13.94 1.40 15.52
N VAL A 102 14.78 0.40 15.74
CA VAL A 102 16.21 0.45 15.39
C VAL A 102 16.42 -0.43 14.18
N ASP A 103 16.88 0.16 13.09
CA ASP A 103 17.17 -0.60 11.87
C ASP A 103 18.52 -1.34 11.98
N ARG A 104 18.78 -2.27 11.05
CA ARG A 104 20.04 -3.05 11.07
C ARG A 104 21.30 -2.21 10.86
N SER A 105 21.18 -0.97 10.40
CA SER A 105 22.30 -0.03 10.30
C SER A 105 22.54 0.76 11.60
N GLY A 106 21.77 0.49 12.65
CA GLY A 106 21.83 1.20 13.93
C GLY A 106 21.09 2.53 13.93
N ARG A 107 20.35 2.86 12.85
CA ARG A 107 19.57 4.11 12.81
C ARG A 107 18.32 3.95 13.67
N VAL A 108 18.14 4.88 14.59
CA VAL A 108 16.96 4.94 15.45
C VAL A 108 15.89 5.79 14.78
N PHE A 109 14.73 5.18 14.56
CA PHE A 109 13.52 5.86 14.11
C PHE A 109 12.57 5.96 15.30
N GLU A 110 12.37 7.17 15.78
CA GLU A 110 11.39 7.47 16.81
C GLU A 110 10.29 8.33 16.22
N TYR A 111 9.04 7.89 16.38
CA TYR A 111 7.90 8.58 15.81
C TYR A 111 6.63 8.34 16.64
N ARG A 112 5.73 9.32 16.59
CA ARG A 112 4.41 9.27 17.21
C ARG A 112 3.35 9.31 16.12
N PHE A 113 2.34 8.45 16.23
CA PHE A 113 1.29 8.36 15.23
C PHE A 113 -0.07 8.04 15.84
N ARG A 114 -1.13 8.42 15.12
CA ARG A 114 -2.52 8.19 15.50
C ARG A 114 -2.93 6.75 15.19
N TYR A 115 -2.68 5.84 16.13
CA TYR A 115 -2.90 4.40 15.95
C TYR A 115 -4.35 4.05 15.57
N ARG A 116 -5.32 4.64 16.27
CA ARG A 116 -6.76 4.43 16.02
C ARG A 116 -7.20 4.91 14.62
N LEU A 117 -6.65 6.02 14.16
CA LEU A 117 -6.93 6.54 12.83
C LEU A 117 -6.42 5.58 11.75
N GLY A 118 -5.23 5.00 11.97
CA GLY A 118 -4.68 4.00 11.06
C GLY A 118 -5.54 2.75 10.93
N ILE A 119 -6.18 2.30 12.01
CA ILE A 119 -7.13 1.17 11.98
C ILE A 119 -8.30 1.48 11.03
N TRP A 120 -8.96 2.63 11.19
CA TRP A 120 -10.08 3.02 10.33
C TRP A 120 -9.66 3.21 8.86
N LEU A 121 -8.46 3.74 8.65
CA LEU A 121 -7.90 3.87 7.32
C LEU A 121 -7.63 2.50 6.68
N SER A 122 -7.13 1.52 7.44
CA SER A 122 -6.93 0.15 6.94
C SER A 122 -8.21 -0.56 6.56
N VAL A 123 -9.33 -0.25 7.23
CA VAL A 123 -10.66 -0.72 6.81
C VAL A 123 -11.01 -0.18 5.42
N ALA A 124 -10.99 1.15 5.26
CA ALA A 124 -11.36 1.80 4.01
C ALA A 124 -10.43 1.41 2.85
N VAL A 125 -9.11 1.45 3.08
CA VAL A 125 -8.12 1.09 2.07
C VAL A 125 -8.19 -0.40 1.74
N GLY A 126 -8.37 -1.27 2.72
CA GLY A 126 -8.53 -2.72 2.51
C GLY A 126 -9.70 -3.04 1.57
N PHE A 127 -10.86 -2.45 1.82
CA PHE A 127 -12.04 -2.60 0.95
C PHE A 127 -11.82 -2.04 -0.45
N LEU A 128 -11.44 -0.76 -0.55
CA LEU A 128 -11.29 -0.06 -1.84
C LEU A 128 -10.22 -0.72 -2.71
N SER A 129 -9.12 -1.14 -2.11
CA SER A 129 -8.00 -1.69 -2.87
C SER A 129 -8.21 -3.10 -3.39
N SER A 130 -8.94 -3.95 -2.64
CA SER A 130 -9.26 -5.31 -3.09
C SER A 130 -10.36 -5.29 -4.15
N PHE A 131 -11.34 -4.40 -4.01
CA PHE A 131 -12.38 -4.16 -5.01
C PHE A 131 -11.79 -3.77 -6.38
N MET A 132 -10.74 -2.96 -6.38
CA MET A 132 -10.09 -2.51 -7.62
C MET A 132 -9.01 -3.47 -8.14
N GLY A 133 -8.65 -4.51 -7.38
CA GLY A 133 -7.59 -5.46 -7.75
C GLY A 133 -6.16 -4.87 -7.74
N ILE A 134 -5.95 -3.70 -7.12
CA ILE A 134 -4.65 -2.99 -7.09
C ILE A 134 -3.82 -3.39 -5.85
N GLY A 135 -4.46 -3.87 -4.78
CA GLY A 135 -3.78 -4.30 -3.56
C GLY A 135 -3.40 -3.18 -2.57
N GLY A 136 -3.63 -1.91 -2.89
CA GLY A 136 -3.67 -0.83 -1.88
C GLY A 136 -2.31 -0.27 -1.48
N GLY A 137 -1.22 -0.84 -2.01
CA GLY A 137 0.15 -0.37 -1.83
C GLY A 137 0.34 1.13 -2.13
N PRO A 138 -0.14 1.65 -3.29
CA PRO A 138 -0.04 3.07 -3.61
C PRO A 138 -0.76 3.99 -2.61
N ILE A 139 -1.74 3.49 -1.86
CA ILE A 139 -2.53 4.29 -0.92
C ILE A 139 -1.88 4.28 0.47
N TYR A 140 -1.37 3.13 0.93
CA TYR A 140 -0.85 3.00 2.30
C TYR A 140 0.38 3.88 2.57
N VAL A 141 1.35 3.93 1.66
CA VAL A 141 2.59 4.69 1.86
C VAL A 141 2.31 6.20 2.09
N PRO A 142 1.62 6.92 1.18
CA PRO A 142 1.37 8.35 1.38
C PRO A 142 0.52 8.62 2.62
N LEU A 143 -0.42 7.75 2.92
CA LEU A 143 -1.29 7.87 4.08
C LEU A 143 -0.52 7.70 5.39
N MET A 144 0.39 6.73 5.47
CA MET A 144 1.28 6.56 6.61
C MET A 144 2.19 7.78 6.79
N ILE A 145 2.75 8.32 5.71
CA ILE A 145 3.63 9.50 5.77
C ILE A 145 2.85 10.75 6.19
N ARG A 146 1.72 11.05 5.54
CA ARG A 146 1.06 12.34 5.68
C ARG A 146 0.03 12.39 6.79
N VAL A 147 -0.76 11.33 6.94
CA VAL A 147 -1.87 11.28 7.90
C VAL A 147 -1.41 10.70 9.23
N LEU A 148 -0.61 9.63 9.18
CA LEU A 148 -0.07 9.01 10.39
C LEU A 148 1.28 9.58 10.83
N ARG A 149 1.95 10.39 10.01
CA ARG A 149 3.26 11.00 10.31
C ARG A 149 4.37 9.97 10.58
N VAL A 150 4.30 8.81 9.92
CA VAL A 150 5.32 7.76 10.00
C VAL A 150 6.50 8.12 9.08
N PRO A 151 7.76 7.97 9.53
CA PRO A 151 8.92 8.25 8.70
C PRO A 151 8.89 7.48 7.37
N PRO A 152 9.28 8.08 6.23
CA PRO A 152 9.13 7.46 4.92
C PRO A 152 9.74 6.06 4.79
N HIS A 153 10.93 5.81 5.37
CA HIS A 153 11.55 4.48 5.32
C HIS A 153 10.74 3.41 6.09
N ILE A 154 10.15 3.78 7.23
CA ILE A 154 9.32 2.88 8.03
C ILE A 154 7.94 2.72 7.37
N ALA A 155 7.38 3.80 6.82
CA ALA A 155 6.12 3.78 6.11
C ALA A 155 6.18 2.83 4.91
N THR A 156 7.20 2.95 4.04
CA THR A 156 7.38 2.07 2.88
C THR A 156 7.59 0.61 3.26
N ALA A 157 8.38 0.34 4.31
CA ALA A 157 8.63 -1.02 4.78
C ALA A 157 7.38 -1.65 5.41
N THR A 158 6.68 -0.90 6.25
CA THR A 158 5.47 -1.38 6.97
C THR A 158 4.29 -1.54 6.01
N SER A 159 4.13 -0.64 5.05
CA SER A 159 3.09 -0.76 4.01
C SER A 159 3.34 -1.96 3.10
N GLN A 160 4.59 -2.34 2.84
CA GLN A 160 4.90 -3.53 2.04
C GLN A 160 4.46 -4.82 2.76
N CYS A 161 4.64 -4.87 4.09
CA CYS A 161 4.15 -5.98 4.91
C CYS A 161 2.62 -6.01 4.97
N LEU A 162 1.99 -4.84 5.10
CA LEU A 162 0.53 -4.73 5.07
C LEU A 162 -0.05 -5.11 3.70
N LEU A 163 0.63 -4.74 2.61
CA LEU A 163 0.31 -5.13 1.24
C LEU A 163 0.34 -6.65 1.12
N LEU A 164 1.38 -7.32 1.63
CA LEU A 164 1.48 -8.78 1.62
C LEU A 164 0.26 -9.43 2.27
N LEU A 165 -0.13 -8.99 3.47
CA LEU A 165 -1.26 -9.58 4.21
C LEU A 165 -2.58 -9.42 3.44
N THR A 166 -2.83 -8.21 2.92
CA THR A 166 -4.08 -7.88 2.22
C THR A 166 -4.17 -8.53 0.85
N THR A 167 -3.09 -8.52 0.06
CA THR A 167 -3.10 -9.13 -1.28
C THR A 167 -3.06 -10.64 -1.22
N PHE A 168 -2.39 -11.23 -0.22
CA PHE A 168 -2.40 -12.68 -0.03
C PHE A 168 -3.82 -13.17 0.23
N ALA A 169 -4.56 -12.51 1.12
CA ALA A 169 -5.94 -12.86 1.38
C ALA A 169 -6.83 -12.70 0.14
N ALA A 170 -6.70 -11.58 -0.59
CA ALA A 170 -7.47 -11.37 -1.81
C ALA A 170 -7.14 -12.41 -2.90
N ALA A 171 -5.86 -12.69 -3.13
CA ALA A 171 -5.39 -13.69 -4.09
C ALA A 171 -5.88 -15.09 -3.73
N LEU A 172 -5.88 -15.45 -2.44
CA LEU A 172 -6.39 -16.73 -1.95
C LEU A 172 -7.88 -16.90 -2.26
N ILE A 173 -8.70 -15.87 -2.05
CA ILE A 173 -10.14 -15.91 -2.38
C ILE A 173 -10.32 -16.08 -3.88
N HIS A 174 -9.58 -15.35 -4.71
CA HIS A 174 -9.64 -15.50 -6.17
C HIS A 174 -9.19 -16.88 -6.65
N LEU A 175 -8.18 -17.46 -5.99
CA LEU A 175 -7.69 -18.81 -6.28
C LEU A 175 -8.75 -19.86 -5.96
N ILE A 176 -9.35 -19.80 -4.76
CA ILE A 176 -10.42 -20.73 -4.34
C ILE A 176 -11.67 -20.56 -5.21
N SER A 177 -11.91 -19.35 -5.70
CA SER A 177 -13.02 -19.04 -6.63
C SER A 177 -12.74 -19.50 -8.08
N GLY A 178 -11.57 -20.08 -8.37
CA GLY A 178 -11.21 -20.58 -9.70
C GLY A 178 -10.88 -19.49 -10.74
N HIS A 179 -10.75 -18.22 -10.34
CA HIS A 179 -10.50 -17.10 -11.25
C HIS A 179 -9.09 -17.12 -11.87
N LEU A 180 -8.20 -17.97 -11.38
CA LEU A 180 -6.79 -18.07 -11.81
C LEU A 180 -6.54 -19.19 -12.83
N ALA A 181 -7.58 -19.97 -13.19
CA ALA A 181 -7.46 -21.08 -14.11
C ALA A 181 -6.94 -20.61 -15.48
N GLY A 182 -5.86 -21.25 -15.96
CA GLY A 182 -5.27 -20.95 -17.27
C GLY A 182 -4.35 -19.72 -17.34
N MET A 183 -4.02 -19.07 -16.22
CA MET A 183 -3.13 -17.89 -16.19
C MET A 183 -1.74 -18.19 -15.62
N GLY A 184 -1.42 -19.46 -15.32
CA GLY A 184 -0.15 -19.88 -14.72
C GLY A 184 1.09 -19.42 -15.50
N ASP A 185 1.01 -19.49 -16.83
CA ASP A 185 2.11 -19.14 -17.73
C ASP A 185 2.49 -17.65 -17.69
N LEU A 186 1.55 -16.78 -17.29
CA LEU A 186 1.78 -15.35 -17.13
C LEU A 186 2.30 -14.99 -15.73
N ILE A 187 1.92 -15.76 -14.70
CA ILE A 187 2.29 -15.45 -13.31
C ILE A 187 3.79 -15.53 -13.12
N LEU A 188 4.44 -16.58 -13.63
CA LEU A 188 5.86 -16.81 -13.40
C LEU A 188 6.77 -15.70 -13.96
N PRO A 189 6.69 -15.29 -15.24
CA PRO A 189 7.55 -14.23 -15.77
C PRO A 189 7.27 -12.86 -15.11
N LEU A 190 6.00 -12.55 -14.83
CA LEU A 190 5.62 -11.32 -14.14
C LEU A 190 6.15 -11.30 -12.70
N ALA A 191 6.00 -12.42 -11.99
CA ALA A 191 6.49 -12.57 -10.64
C ALA A 191 8.01 -12.42 -10.56
N LEU A 192 8.77 -13.00 -11.50
CA LEU A 192 10.22 -12.87 -11.52
C LEU A 192 10.67 -11.40 -11.65
N GLY A 193 10.09 -10.67 -12.60
CA GLY A 193 10.38 -9.25 -12.79
C GLY A 193 10.04 -8.42 -11.54
N MET A 194 8.88 -8.68 -10.94
CA MET A 194 8.44 -7.98 -9.73
C MET A 194 9.26 -8.33 -8.49
N VAL A 195 9.63 -9.60 -8.31
CA VAL A 195 10.50 -10.06 -7.21
C VAL A 195 11.87 -9.41 -7.31
N ALA A 196 12.47 -9.39 -8.50
CA ALA A 196 13.75 -8.71 -8.75
C ALA A 196 13.64 -7.20 -8.49
N GLY A 197 12.59 -6.55 -9.02
CA GLY A 197 12.30 -5.14 -8.81
C GLY A 197 12.09 -4.78 -7.34
N ALA A 198 11.40 -5.62 -6.56
CA ALA A 198 11.17 -5.42 -5.13
C ALA A 198 12.47 -5.47 -4.33
N GLN A 199 13.34 -6.45 -4.61
CA GLN A 199 14.65 -6.57 -3.94
C GLN A 199 15.55 -5.39 -4.28
N ALA A 200 15.65 -5.04 -5.57
CA ALA A 200 16.46 -3.91 -6.03
C ALA A 200 15.93 -2.59 -5.45
N GLY A 201 14.62 -2.38 -5.49
CA GLY A 201 13.95 -1.20 -4.93
C GLY A 201 14.19 -1.06 -3.42
N ALA A 202 14.07 -2.16 -2.65
CA ALA A 202 14.36 -2.15 -1.22
C ALA A 202 15.84 -1.79 -0.94
N ALA A 203 16.78 -2.40 -1.67
CA ALA A 203 18.21 -2.12 -1.55
C ALA A 203 18.55 -0.65 -1.87
N ILE A 204 17.98 -0.09 -2.94
CA ILE A 204 18.17 1.31 -3.33
C ILE A 204 17.53 2.25 -2.31
N SER A 205 16.30 1.97 -1.87
CA SER A 205 15.59 2.82 -0.89
C SER A 205 16.38 2.97 0.42
N GLY A 206 17.19 1.96 0.77
CA GLY A 206 18.10 1.98 1.93
C GLY A 206 19.10 3.13 1.91
N ARG A 207 19.52 3.55 0.71
CA ARG A 207 20.59 4.52 0.48
C ARG A 207 20.08 5.91 0.12
N VAL A 208 18.79 6.03 -0.18
CA VAL A 208 18.15 7.29 -0.61
C VAL A 208 17.69 8.10 0.61
N ARG A 209 17.85 9.43 0.57
CA ARG A 209 17.36 10.32 1.63
C ARG A 209 15.83 10.33 1.66
N SER A 210 15.21 10.44 2.83
CA SER A 210 13.75 10.39 2.98
C SER A 210 12.99 11.45 2.16
N ALA A 211 13.56 12.64 1.99
CA ALA A 211 12.99 13.68 1.13
C ALA A 211 12.95 13.26 -0.36
N VAL A 212 14.02 12.62 -0.84
CA VAL A 212 14.09 12.11 -2.22
C VAL A 212 13.14 10.93 -2.39
N LEU A 213 13.07 10.02 -1.41
CA LEU A 213 12.13 8.90 -1.43
C LEU A 213 10.67 9.39 -1.53
N THR A 214 10.33 10.44 -0.77
CA THR A 214 8.99 11.05 -0.78
C THR A 214 8.68 11.70 -2.14
N ARG A 215 9.67 12.38 -2.76
CA ARG A 215 9.51 12.96 -4.11
C ARG A 215 9.33 11.88 -5.19
N ILE A 216 10.12 10.80 -5.13
CA ILE A 216 9.98 9.66 -6.05
C ILE A 216 8.60 9.04 -5.90
N LEU A 217 8.15 8.80 -4.65
CA LEU A 217 6.81 8.29 -4.37
C LEU A 217 5.73 9.21 -4.94
N ALA A 218 5.83 10.52 -4.71
CA ALA A 218 4.88 11.49 -5.26
C ALA A 218 4.83 11.43 -6.79
N ALA A 219 5.99 11.44 -7.47
CA ALA A 219 6.04 11.31 -8.93
C ALA A 219 5.38 10.03 -9.45
N LEU A 220 5.66 8.88 -8.81
CA LEU A 220 5.03 7.61 -9.16
C LEU A 220 3.51 7.63 -8.90
N LEU A 221 3.06 8.27 -7.82
CA LEU A 221 1.64 8.41 -7.53
C LEU A 221 0.93 9.28 -8.56
N VAL A 222 1.54 10.36 -9.06
CA VAL A 222 0.96 11.14 -10.17
C VAL A 222 0.72 10.24 -11.38
N LEU A 223 1.73 9.45 -11.79
CA LEU A 223 1.61 8.57 -12.94
C LEU A 223 0.48 7.54 -12.77
N VAL A 224 0.42 6.89 -11.61
CA VAL A 224 -0.66 5.93 -11.31
C VAL A 224 -2.02 6.63 -11.29
N SER A 225 -2.12 7.81 -10.69
CA SER A 225 -3.37 8.55 -10.60
C SER A 225 -3.89 8.95 -11.97
N LEU A 226 -3.02 9.47 -12.85
CA LEU A 226 -3.38 9.83 -14.23
C LEU A 226 -3.82 8.60 -15.02
N GLN A 227 -3.13 7.46 -14.87
CA GLN A 227 -3.52 6.22 -15.53
C GLN A 227 -4.90 5.73 -15.08
N VAL A 228 -5.17 5.78 -13.77
CA VAL A 228 -6.46 5.35 -13.21
C VAL A 228 -7.58 6.30 -13.64
N LEU A 229 -7.34 7.62 -13.62
CA LEU A 229 -8.29 8.63 -14.12
C LEU A 229 -8.60 8.42 -15.60
N TYR A 230 -7.58 8.17 -16.42
CA TYR A 230 -7.77 7.92 -17.85
C TYR A 230 -8.63 6.68 -18.08
N ARG A 231 -8.36 5.58 -17.36
CA ARG A 231 -9.18 4.36 -17.44
C ARG A 231 -10.63 4.60 -17.02
N GLY A 232 -10.83 5.32 -15.92
CA GLY A 232 -12.16 5.70 -15.45
C GLY A 232 -12.92 6.55 -16.46
N ALA A 233 -12.27 7.56 -17.04
CA ALA A 233 -12.85 8.43 -18.05
C ALA A 233 -13.24 7.66 -19.32
N VAL A 234 -12.38 6.78 -19.81
CA VAL A 234 -12.67 5.93 -20.97
C VAL A 234 -13.84 4.98 -20.69
N ALA A 235 -13.94 4.44 -19.47
CA ALA A 235 -15.04 3.56 -19.09
C ALA A 235 -16.41 4.28 -18.95
N LEU A 236 -16.42 5.61 -18.87
CA LEU A 236 -17.62 6.46 -18.83
C LEU A 236 -18.02 6.99 -20.21
N LEU A 237 -17.16 6.83 -21.22
CA LEU A 237 -17.51 7.15 -22.60
C LEU A 237 -18.39 6.02 -23.17
N PRO A 238 -19.46 6.36 -23.91
CA PRO A 238 -20.40 5.40 -24.49
C PRO A 238 -19.79 4.54 -25.59
#